data_AF-A0ABD2MFS6-F1
#
_entry.id   AF-A0ABD2MFS6-F1
#
_cell.length_a   1.000
_cell.length_b   1.000
_cell.length_c   1.000
_cell.angle_alpha   90.00
_cell.angle_beta   90.00
_cell.angle_gamma   90.00
#
_symmetry.space_group_name_H-M   'P 1'
#
loop_
_entity.id
_entity.type
_entity.pdbx_description
1 polymer ?
#
loop_
_entity_poly.entity_id
_entity_poly.type
_entity_poly.pdbx_seq_one_letter_code
_entity_poly.pdbx_strand_id
1 'polypeptide(L)'
;MRAKEGVAVAVHNTYKNNILECSYISSRILAVRIRMGSKKSSKIISLLSIQYPEYNKTREEREQFYNQLQQTLEALMRGQLNIFLGDFNARVGDDVIPGIEQRFNGNTLN
;
A
#
# COMPACT_ATOMS: atom_id res chain seq x y z
N MET A 1 18.94 -15.36 -1.06
CA MET A 1 18.30 -14.32 -1.89
C MET A 1 17.28 -13.60 -1.00
N ARG A 2 17.40 -12.29 -0.78
CA ARG A 2 16.36 -11.52 -0.06
C ARG A 2 15.25 -11.20 -1.04
N ALA A 3 13.99 -11.30 -0.61
CA ALA A 3 12.87 -10.79 -1.39
C ALA A 3 13.06 -9.28 -1.65
N LYS A 4 12.86 -8.83 -2.89
CA LYS A 4 13.03 -7.42 -3.30
C LYS A 4 11.87 -6.52 -2.85
N GLU A 5 10.70 -7.11 -2.67
CA GLU A 5 9.44 -6.42 -2.37
C GLU A 5 8.44 -7.44 -1.80
N GLY A 6 7.45 -6.96 -1.06
CA GLY A 6 6.41 -7.79 -0.49
C GLY A 6 5.36 -7.00 0.26
N VAL A 7 4.13 -7.50 0.22
CA VAL A 7 2.96 -6.94 0.89
C VAL A 7 2.29 -8.02 1.73
N ALA A 8 1.78 -7.63 2.90
CA ALA A 8 1.08 -8.53 3.80
C ALA A 8 0.14 -7.76 4.71
N VAL A 9 -0.95 -8.41 5.10
CA VAL A 9 -1.83 -7.94 6.18
C VAL A 9 -1.94 -9.08 7.20
N ALA A 10 -1.45 -8.83 8.41
CA ALA A 10 -1.64 -9.75 9.53
C ALA A 10 -3.01 -9.47 10.17
N VAL A 11 -3.82 -10.52 10.33
CA VAL A 11 -5.16 -10.42 10.91
C VAL A 11 -5.23 -11.31 12.15
N HIS A 12 -5.70 -10.76 13.26
CA HIS A 12 -5.90 -11.53 14.48
C HIS A 12 -6.94 -12.65 14.26
N ASN A 13 -6.71 -13.84 14.82
CA ASN A 13 -7.52 -15.04 14.54
C ASN A 13 -9.02 -14.86 14.81
N THR A 14 -9.39 -14.01 15.77
CA THR A 14 -10.80 -13.62 16.04
C THR A 14 -11.52 -13.10 14.79
N TYR A 15 -10.82 -12.47 13.86
CA TYR A 15 -11.39 -11.89 12.65
C TYR A 15 -11.17 -12.72 11.40
N LYS A 16 -10.63 -13.94 11.52
CA LYS A 16 -10.38 -14.83 10.37
C LYS A 16 -11.63 -15.02 9.51
N ASN A 17 -12.77 -15.25 10.15
CA ASN A 17 -14.06 -15.47 9.47
C ASN A 17 -14.75 -14.15 9.02
N ASN A 18 -14.15 -13.00 9.33
CA ASN A 18 -14.64 -11.70 8.93
C ASN A 18 -13.99 -11.20 7.64
N ILE A 19 -12.94 -11.88 7.16
CA ILE A 19 -12.32 -11.59 5.86
C ILE A 19 -13.32 -11.98 4.78
N LEU A 20 -13.74 -10.98 4.00
CA LEU A 20 -14.68 -11.15 2.90
C LEU A 20 -13.96 -11.43 1.59
N GLU A 21 -12.79 -10.81 1.41
CA GLU A 21 -12.03 -10.86 0.18
C GLU A 21 -10.55 -10.60 0.48
N CYS A 22 -9.67 -11.32 -0.21
CA CYS A 22 -8.23 -11.11 -0.20
C CYS A 22 -7.73 -11.20 -1.65
N SER A 23 -7.41 -10.04 -2.20
CA SER A 23 -7.07 -9.89 -3.62
C SER A 23 -5.60 -9.50 -3.71
N TYR A 24 -4.79 -10.42 -4.23
CA TYR A 24 -3.40 -10.18 -4.57
C TYR A 24 -3.32 -9.60 -5.98
N ILE A 25 -2.93 -8.34 -6.11
CA ILE A 25 -2.84 -7.64 -7.40
C ILE A 25 -1.42 -7.78 -7.95
N SER A 26 -0.42 -7.58 -7.10
CA SER A 26 1.00 -7.73 -7.44
C SER A 26 1.82 -7.87 -6.16
N SER A 27 3.13 -8.09 -6.32
CA SER A 27 4.10 -8.09 -5.21
C SER A 27 4.15 -6.79 -4.41
N ARG A 28 3.50 -5.72 -4.92
CA ARG A 28 3.43 -4.38 -4.34
C ARG A 28 2.04 -3.97 -3.88
N ILE A 29 0.98 -4.71 -4.20
CA ILE A 29 -0.40 -4.32 -3.88
C ILE A 29 -1.20 -5.55 -3.44
N LEU A 30 -1.70 -5.49 -2.20
CA LEU A 30 -2.62 -6.45 -1.62
C LEU A 30 -3.84 -5.70 -1.08
N ALA A 31 -5.03 -6.05 -1.55
CA ALA A 31 -6.28 -5.51 -1.08
C ALA A 31 -7.04 -6.56 -0.25
N VAL A 32 -7.44 -6.21 0.97
CA VAL A 32 -8.19 -7.08 1.87
C VAL A 32 -9.46 -6.37 2.30
N ARG A 33 -10.60 -7.05 2.17
CA ARG A 33 -11.88 -6.53 2.69
C ARG A 33 -12.28 -7.31 3.92
N ILE A 34 -12.55 -6.60 4.99
CA ILE A 34 -12.87 -7.18 6.29
C ILE A 34 -14.14 -6.55 6.86
N ARG A 35 -15.01 -7.40 7.41
CA ARG A 35 -16.21 -6.95 8.14
C ARG A 35 -15.86 -6.70 9.60
N MET A 36 -16.06 -5.48 10.07
CA MET A 36 -15.74 -5.06 11.44
C MET A 36 -16.98 -4.57 12.16
N GLY A 37 -17.04 -4.78 13.48
CA GLY A 37 -18.17 -4.38 14.33
C GLY A 37 -19.14 -5.53 14.67
N SER A 38 -20.22 -5.19 15.36
CA SER A 38 -21.23 -6.16 15.79
C SER A 38 -22.20 -6.52 14.65
N LYS A 39 -22.98 -7.60 14.79
CA LYS A 39 -24.02 -7.98 13.80
C LYS A 39 -25.01 -6.85 13.47
N LYS A 40 -25.28 -5.95 14.43
CA LYS A 40 -26.24 -4.85 14.28
C LYS A 40 -25.62 -3.58 13.69
N SER A 41 -24.30 -3.48 13.62
CA SER A 41 -23.59 -2.24 13.26
C SER A 41 -22.30 -2.52 12.49
N SER A 42 -22.25 -3.62 11.74
CA SER A 42 -21.03 -4.01 11.04
C SER A 42 -20.77 -3.10 9.85
N LYS A 43 -19.51 -2.71 9.65
CA LYS A 43 -19.03 -2.01 8.46
C LYS A 43 -18.05 -2.89 7.71
N ILE A 44 -18.00 -2.72 6.40
CA ILE A 44 -16.92 -3.29 5.59
C ILE A 44 -15.82 -2.24 5.50
N ILE A 45 -14.59 -2.68 5.75
CA ILE A 45 -13.38 -1.87 5.64
C ILE A 45 -12.53 -2.50 4.54
N SER A 46 -12.03 -1.69 3.62
CA SER A 46 -11.00 -2.10 2.67
C SER A 46 -9.64 -1.69 3.21
N LEU A 47 -8.71 -2.62 3.30
CA LEU A 47 -7.31 -2.41 3.65
C LEU A 47 -6.48 -2.61 2.39
N LEU A 48 -5.70 -1.61 1.99
CA LEU A 48 -4.76 -1.73 0.89
C LEU A 48 -3.35 -1.67 1.47
N SER A 49 -2.65 -2.80 1.45
CA SER A 49 -1.21 -2.85 1.73
C SER A 49 -0.46 -2.59 0.44
N ILE A 50 0.27 -1.47 0.40
CA ILE A 50 0.93 -0.96 -0.80
C ILE A 50 2.43 -0.76 -0.51
N GLN A 51 3.27 -1.16 -1.46
CA GLN A 51 4.69 -0.84 -1.47
C GLN A 51 5.05 -0.11 -2.77
N TYR A 52 5.21 1.22 -2.69
CA TYR A 52 5.50 2.05 -3.84
C TYR A 52 6.87 1.72 -4.46
N PRO A 53 7.02 1.85 -5.79
CA PRO A 53 8.31 1.68 -6.46
C PRO A 53 9.36 2.66 -5.92
N GLU A 54 10.60 2.20 -5.81
CA GLU A 54 11.74 3.05 -5.50
C GLU A 54 11.99 4.07 -6.64
N TYR A 55 12.68 5.18 -6.35
CA TYR A 55 12.95 6.23 -7.34
C TYR A 55 13.76 5.73 -8.55
N ASN A 56 14.61 4.72 -8.35
CA ASN A 56 15.50 4.15 -9.35
C ASN A 56 14.81 3.19 -10.32
N LYS A 57 13.50 2.92 -10.14
CA LYS A 57 12.72 2.05 -11.02
C LYS A 57 12.48 2.68 -12.38
N THR A 58 12.39 1.86 -13.41
CA THR A 58 12.17 2.36 -14.77
C THR A 58 10.83 3.08 -14.86
N ARG A 59 10.65 3.87 -15.91
CA ARG A 59 9.38 4.58 -16.13
C ARG A 59 8.24 3.57 -16.32
N GLU A 60 8.51 2.50 -17.06
CA GLU A 60 7.55 1.44 -17.38
C GLU A 60 7.12 0.69 -16.11
N GLU A 61 8.06 0.35 -15.22
CA GLU A 61 7.75 -0.27 -13.93
C GLU A 61 6.85 0.64 -13.07
N ARG A 62 7.13 1.95 -13.05
CA ARG A 62 6.33 2.93 -12.31
C ARG A 62 4.94 3.09 -12.91
N GLU A 63 4.83 3.23 -14.22
CA GLU A 63 3.54 3.36 -14.92
C GLU A 63 2.68 2.11 -14.74
N GLN A 64 3.27 0.91 -14.84
CA GLN A 64 2.57 -0.34 -14.56
C GLN A 64 2.01 -0.36 -13.13
N PHE A 65 2.82 0.03 -12.14
CA PHE A 65 2.37 0.13 -10.75
C PHE A 65 1.21 1.12 -10.59
N TYR A 66 1.32 2.33 -11.14
CA TYR A 66 0.27 3.33 -11.03
C TYR A 66 -1.03 2.91 -11.73
N ASN A 67 -0.94 2.22 -12.88
CA ASN A 67 -2.11 1.66 -13.56
C ASN A 67 -2.80 0.59 -12.71
N GLN A 68 -2.04 -0.33 -12.10
CA GLN A 68 -2.59 -1.34 -11.20
C GLN A 68 -3.21 -0.70 -9.95
N LEU A 69 -2.55 0.30 -9.37
CA LEU A 69 -3.06 1.05 -8.23
C LEU A 69 -4.38 1.72 -8.60
N GLN A 70 -4.44 2.47 -9.70
CA GLN A 70 -5.63 3.17 -10.16
C GLN A 70 -6.82 2.21 -10.31
N GLN A 71 -6.64 1.09 -11.00
CA GLN A 71 -7.68 0.07 -11.16
C GLN A 71 -8.14 -0.51 -9.81
N THR A 72 -7.20 -0.71 -8.87
CA THR A 72 -7.51 -1.18 -7.51
C THR A 72 -8.36 -0.15 -6.76
N LEU A 73 -8.06 1.15 -6.90
CA LEU A 73 -8.79 2.23 -6.26
C LEU A 73 -10.20 2.42 -6.83
N GLU A 74 -10.34 2.28 -8.15
CA GLU A 74 -11.63 2.34 -8.83
C GLU A 74 -12.57 1.20 -8.42
N ALA A 75 -12.01 0.04 -8.07
CA ALA A 75 -12.74 -1.10 -7.56
C ALA A 75 -13.18 -0.96 -6.09
N LEU A 76 -12.70 0.04 -5.35
CA LEU A 76 -13.05 0.22 -3.94
C LEU A 76 -14.51 0.67 -3.76
N MET A 77 -15.13 0.18 -2.69
CA MET A 77 -16.47 0.60 -2.33
C MET A 77 -16.49 2.07 -1.92
N ARG A 78 -17.21 2.89 -2.69
CA ARG A 78 -17.50 4.28 -2.33
C ARG A 78 -18.39 4.36 -1.10
N GLY A 79 -18.16 5.36 -0.24
CA GLY A 79 -18.92 5.57 0.99
C GLY A 79 -18.56 4.61 2.15
N GLN A 80 -17.56 3.76 1.98
CA GLN A 80 -17.00 2.92 3.04
C GLN A 80 -15.62 3.41 3.48
N LEU A 81 -15.14 2.89 4.61
CA LEU A 81 -13.81 3.19 5.10
C LEU A 81 -12.79 2.39 4.27
N ASN A 82 -11.95 3.11 3.53
CA ASN A 82 -10.82 2.57 2.81
C ASN A 82 -9.54 3.07 3.48
N ILE A 83 -8.68 2.14 3.91
CA ILE A 83 -7.43 2.44 4.62
C ILE A 83 -6.27 2.03 3.73
N PHE A 84 -5.37 2.98 3.50
CA PHE A 84 -4.16 2.82 2.70
C PHE A 84 -2.99 2.68 3.66
N LEU A 85 -2.24 1.59 3.51
CA LEU A 85 -1.18 1.19 4.43
C LEU A 85 0.07 0.83 3.64
N GLY A 86 1.23 0.93 4.29
CA GLY A 86 2.51 0.47 3.76
C GLY A 86 3.48 1.61 3.48
N ASP A 87 4.47 1.33 2.63
CA ASP A 87 5.55 2.26 2.33
C ASP A 87 5.27 2.98 1.02
N PHE A 88 5.01 4.28 1.12
CA PHE A 88 4.72 5.11 -0.06
C PHE A 88 5.98 5.63 -0.75
N ASN A 89 7.17 5.42 -0.16
CA ASN A 89 8.42 5.98 -0.65
C ASN A 89 8.31 7.49 -0.99
N ALA A 90 7.38 8.19 -0.34
CA ALA A 90 7.06 9.57 -0.60
C ALA A 90 8.08 10.46 0.11
N ARG A 91 8.59 11.46 -0.60
CA ARG A 91 9.39 12.54 -0.04
C ARG A 91 8.48 13.74 0.13
N VAL A 92 8.50 14.38 1.29
CA VAL A 92 7.71 15.57 1.59
C VAL A 92 8.66 16.73 1.80
N GLY A 93 8.48 17.79 1.01
CA GLY A 93 9.36 18.96 1.00
C GLY A 93 10.63 18.75 0.19
N ASP A 94 11.26 19.87 -0.15
CA ASP A 94 12.51 19.91 -0.94
C ASP A 94 13.72 20.32 -0.08
N ASP A 95 13.49 20.55 1.22
CA ASP A 95 14.53 20.99 2.14
C ASP A 95 15.47 19.84 2.51
N VAL A 96 16.77 20.06 2.31
CA VAL A 96 17.81 19.19 2.84
C VAL A 96 17.96 19.46 4.33
N ILE A 97 17.63 18.48 5.17
CA ILE A 97 17.79 18.59 6.63
C ILE A 97 19.23 18.22 7.01
N PRO A 98 20.05 19.15 7.54
CA PRO A 98 21.44 18.87 7.91
C PRO A 98 21.52 17.73 8.94
N GLY A 99 22.42 16.76 8.70
CA GLY A 99 22.63 15.61 9.59
C GLY A 99 21.65 14.45 9.40
N ILE A 100 20.65 14.56 8.52
CA ILE A 100 19.84 13.42 8.08
C ILE A 100 20.43 12.88 6.78
N GLU A 101 21.25 11.84 6.88
CA GLU A 101 21.61 11.03 5.72
C GLU A 101 20.41 10.20 5.30
N GLN A 102 19.72 10.61 4.24
CA GLN A 102 18.81 9.70 3.58
C GLN A 102 19.63 8.54 3.03
N ARG A 103 19.40 7.33 3.54
CA ARG A 103 20.14 6.10 3.23
C ARG A 103 20.22 5.75 1.73
N PHE A 104 19.45 6.43 0.88
CA PHE A 104 19.34 6.24 -0.57
C PHE A 104 19.61 7.53 -1.37
N ASN A 105 20.54 8.37 -0.91
CA ASN A 105 21.04 9.51 -1.68
C ASN A 105 21.61 9.07 -3.05
N GLY A 106 20.77 9.09 -4.08
CA GLY A 106 21.22 9.39 -5.44
C GLY A 106 21.73 10.83 -5.45
N ASN A 107 22.87 11.05 -6.11
CA ASN A 107 23.62 12.30 -6.10
C ASN A 107 22.72 13.54 -6.07
N THR A 108 22.97 14.39 -5.08
CA THR A 108 22.48 15.76 -5.00
C THR A 108 22.87 16.47 -6.29
N LEU A 109 21.92 16.72 -7.19
CA LEU A 109 22.12 17.64 -8.31
C LEU A 109 21.98 19.04 -7.74
N ASN A 110 23.12 19.71 -7.55
CA ASN A 110 23.19 21.17 -7.52
C ASN A 110 22.99 21.72 -8.93
#